data_AF-A0AAE1QTB2-F1
#
_entry.id   AF-A0AAE1QTB2-F1
#
_cell.length_a   1.000
_cell.length_b   1.000
_cell.length_c   1.000
_cell.angle_alpha   90.00
_cell.angle_beta   90.00
_cell.angle_gamma   90.00
#
_symmetry.space_group_name_H-M   'P 1'
#
loop_
_entity.id
_entity.type
_entity.pdbx_description
1 polymer ?
#
loop_
_entity_poly.entity_id
_entity_poly.type
_entity_poly.pdbx_seq_one_letter_code
_entity_poly.pdbx_strand_id
1 'polypeptide(L)'
;MEYLEGRIFIDPKLPDVPPERRRVIYRAVAQALAVLHSVDVDTVGLGNYGKRTDYCKRQVERWAKQYLLSTGEGKSMRNPKMLELADWLRKHIPLEDSSGATTGLVHGDFRIDNVVFHPIEGRPWPVDQWKFYIAFSLFRGASIYAGVHCRWIMGNASGGERARCAGEKADSFIRTAWSFIHRKSVLPQQPPTETSLEDHVRQLGHDSPNQGMPLGGKFVPSEKVQKLRNKLTKFMEDHIYPRENEFYKLAQSTMRWTVHPDEEKLKELAKKEGLWNLWIPFDCAARARELVFGSRNSRVNNDFGSLLGAGLSNLEYGYLCEIMGRSVWAPQIFNCGAPDTGNMEVLLRYGNEVQMKEWLVPLLEGKIRSGFAMTEPQVASSDATNIECSIKR
;
A
#
# COMPACT_ATOMS: atom_id res chain seq x y z
N MET A 1 -9.15 -11.41 -13.44
CA MET A 1 -9.99 -11.05 -12.28
C MET A 1 -11.20 -10.32 -12.82
N GLU A 2 -12.41 -10.73 -12.45
CA GLU A 2 -13.61 -9.96 -12.77
C GLU A 2 -13.61 -8.66 -11.97
N TYR A 3 -14.07 -7.58 -12.59
CA TYR A 3 -14.31 -6.32 -11.89
C TYR A 3 -15.50 -6.51 -10.93
N LEU A 4 -15.28 -6.29 -9.64
CA LEU A 4 -16.32 -6.34 -8.62
C LEU A 4 -16.66 -4.92 -8.17
N GLU A 5 -17.88 -4.49 -8.49
CA GLU A 5 -18.42 -3.22 -8.00
C GLU A 5 -18.58 -3.28 -6.47
N GLY A 6 -18.08 -2.29 -5.76
CA GLY A 6 -18.13 -2.29 -4.29
C GLY A 6 -17.70 -0.98 -3.67
N ARG A 7 -17.94 -0.84 -2.36
CA ARG A 7 -17.56 0.34 -1.57
C ARG A 7 -16.24 0.09 -0.85
N ILE A 8 -15.34 1.06 -0.92
CA ILE A 8 -14.05 1.06 -0.23
C ILE A 8 -14.04 2.22 0.76
N PHE A 9 -13.65 1.94 2.00
CA PHE A 9 -13.52 2.95 3.04
C PHE A 9 -12.05 3.19 3.35
N ILE A 10 -11.49 4.28 2.84
CA ILE A 10 -10.07 4.60 2.99
C ILE A 10 -9.71 4.94 4.45
N ASP A 11 -10.62 5.58 5.20
CA ASP A 11 -10.45 5.82 6.63
C ASP A 11 -11.19 4.75 7.45
N PRO A 12 -10.49 3.88 8.21
CA PRO A 12 -11.12 2.86 9.05
C PRO A 12 -11.93 3.44 10.22
N LYS A 13 -11.83 4.75 10.48
CA LYS A 13 -12.69 5.47 11.43
C LYS A 13 -14.08 5.76 10.88
N LEU A 14 -14.29 5.62 9.57
CA LEU A 14 -15.57 5.79 8.89
C LEU A 14 -16.25 7.15 9.23
N PRO A 15 -15.53 8.29 9.10
CA PRO A 15 -15.99 9.58 9.64
C PRO A 15 -17.36 9.99 9.08
N ASP A 16 -17.61 9.71 7.81
CA ASP A 16 -18.84 10.08 7.09
C ASP A 16 -19.96 9.03 7.20
N VAL A 17 -19.72 7.95 7.96
CA VAL A 17 -20.73 6.92 8.21
C VAL A 17 -21.36 7.15 9.58
N PRO A 18 -22.69 7.19 9.71
CA PRO A 18 -23.35 7.27 11.01
C PRO A 18 -22.98 6.10 11.96
N PRO A 19 -22.87 6.32 13.28
CA PRO A 19 -22.42 5.29 14.24
C PRO A 19 -23.14 3.94 14.15
N GLU A 20 -24.45 3.95 13.94
CA GLU A 20 -25.29 2.76 13.80
C GLU A 20 -24.90 1.93 12.56
N ARG A 21 -24.50 2.59 11.47
CA ARG A 21 -24.01 1.92 10.25
C ARG A 21 -22.55 1.48 10.35
N ARG A 22 -21.71 2.19 11.13
CA ARG A 22 -20.32 1.77 11.38
C ARG A 22 -20.28 0.38 12.02
N ARG A 23 -21.18 0.11 12.97
CA ARG A 23 -21.29 -1.19 13.65
C ARG A 23 -21.51 -2.34 12.66
N VAL A 24 -22.38 -2.14 11.66
CA VAL A 24 -22.66 -3.15 10.62
C VAL A 24 -21.41 -3.41 9.79
N ILE A 25 -20.69 -2.37 9.38
CA ILE A 25 -19.45 -2.47 8.60
C ILE A 25 -18.36 -3.20 9.39
N TYR A 26 -18.12 -2.83 10.66
CA TYR A 26 -17.15 -3.52 11.52
C TYR A 26 -17.50 -5.01 11.69
N ARG A 27 -18.78 -5.34 11.83
CA ARG A 27 -19.25 -6.73 11.94
C ARG A 27 -19.05 -7.51 10.64
N ALA A 28 -19.30 -6.89 9.49
CA ALA A 28 -19.10 -7.51 8.19
C ALA A 28 -17.62 -7.86 7.95
N VAL A 29 -16.68 -6.98 8.33
CA VAL A 29 -15.23 -7.29 8.28
C VAL A 29 -14.91 -8.50 9.14
N ALA A 30 -15.39 -8.52 10.38
CA ALA A 30 -15.14 -9.64 11.29
C ALA A 30 -15.71 -10.97 10.74
N GLN A 31 -16.89 -10.93 10.12
CA GLN A 31 -17.50 -12.09 9.48
C GLN A 31 -16.71 -12.56 8.26
N ALA A 32 -16.30 -11.65 7.37
CA ALA A 32 -15.48 -12.00 6.20
C ALA A 32 -14.15 -12.63 6.62
N LEU A 33 -13.50 -12.08 7.64
CA LEU A 33 -12.28 -12.66 8.21
C LEU A 33 -12.53 -14.05 8.80
N ALA A 34 -13.65 -14.25 9.49
CA ALA A 34 -14.01 -15.56 10.04
C ALA A 34 -14.27 -16.59 8.94
N VAL A 35 -14.97 -16.21 7.86
CA VAL A 35 -15.16 -17.08 6.69
C VAL A 35 -13.82 -17.44 6.08
N LEU A 36 -12.93 -16.47 5.91
CA LEU A 36 -11.58 -16.72 5.37
C LEU A 36 -10.80 -17.71 6.25
N HIS A 37 -10.85 -17.53 7.57
CA HIS A 37 -10.21 -18.42 8.54
C HIS A 37 -10.83 -19.82 8.56
N SER A 38 -12.06 -19.98 8.07
CA SER A 38 -12.73 -21.28 7.94
C SER A 38 -12.42 -22.02 6.65
N VAL A 39 -11.79 -21.36 5.68
CA VAL A 39 -11.43 -21.99 4.40
C VAL A 39 -10.40 -23.08 4.67
N ASP A 40 -10.74 -24.30 4.27
CA ASP A 40 -9.81 -25.42 4.28
C ASP A 40 -8.79 -25.26 3.14
N VAL A 41 -7.55 -24.92 3.50
CA VAL A 41 -6.43 -24.68 2.58
C VAL A 41 -6.10 -25.88 1.70
N ASP A 42 -6.36 -27.11 2.14
CA ASP A 42 -6.13 -28.29 1.31
C ASP A 42 -7.18 -28.36 0.19
N THR A 43 -8.44 -28.12 0.54
CA THR A 43 -9.54 -28.13 -0.45
C THR A 43 -9.40 -27.06 -1.53
N VAL A 44 -8.82 -25.90 -1.19
CA VAL A 44 -8.59 -24.80 -2.15
C VAL A 44 -7.19 -24.84 -2.78
N GLY A 45 -6.42 -25.92 -2.59
CA GLY A 45 -5.12 -26.12 -3.26
C GLY A 45 -3.96 -25.30 -2.67
N LEU A 46 -4.12 -24.73 -1.48
CA LEU A 46 -3.13 -23.93 -0.76
C LEU A 46 -2.40 -24.72 0.34
N GLY A 47 -2.57 -26.04 0.42
CA GLY A 47 -2.00 -26.87 1.49
C GLY A 47 -0.47 -26.77 1.68
N ASN A 48 0.27 -26.49 0.62
CA ASN A 48 1.73 -26.34 0.66
C ASN A 48 2.19 -24.89 0.85
N TYR A 49 1.25 -23.95 0.99
CA TYR A 49 1.53 -22.53 1.10
C TYR A 49 1.78 -22.12 2.57
N GLY A 50 3.05 -22.04 2.96
CA GLY A 50 3.47 -21.58 4.29
C GLY A 50 3.63 -22.69 5.33
N LYS A 51 3.86 -22.29 6.60
CA LYS A 51 4.07 -23.21 7.73
C LYS A 51 2.77 -23.40 8.51
N ARG A 52 2.29 -24.65 8.61
CA ARG A 52 1.01 -25.03 9.22
C ARG A 52 0.97 -24.97 10.75
N THR A 53 2.08 -25.25 11.40
CA THR A 53 2.16 -25.28 12.87
C THR A 53 2.68 -23.94 13.41
N ASP A 54 2.46 -23.69 14.70
CA ASP A 54 3.08 -22.63 15.51
C ASP A 54 2.94 -21.22 14.93
N TYR A 55 1.86 -20.93 14.19
CA TYR A 55 1.66 -19.61 13.61
C TYR A 55 1.52 -18.56 14.70
N CYS A 56 0.61 -18.79 15.64
CA CYS A 56 0.34 -17.87 16.75
C CYS A 56 1.61 -17.68 17.59
N LYS A 57 2.31 -18.77 17.93
CA LYS A 57 3.59 -18.72 18.64
C LYS A 57 4.61 -17.83 17.95
N ARG A 58 4.85 -18.04 16.65
CA ARG A 58 5.80 -17.23 15.88
C ARG A 58 5.41 -15.76 15.84
N GLN A 59 4.12 -15.48 15.68
CA GLN A 59 3.67 -14.09 15.61
C GLN A 59 3.81 -13.39 16.96
N VAL A 60 3.41 -14.04 18.06
CA VAL A 60 3.57 -13.49 19.42
C VAL A 60 5.03 -13.13 19.67
N GLU A 61 5.97 -14.04 19.38
CA GLU A 61 7.40 -13.77 19.57
C GLU A 61 7.92 -12.65 18.66
N ARG A 62 7.53 -12.66 17.38
CA ARG A 62 7.95 -11.61 16.44
C ARG A 62 7.52 -10.22 16.91
N TRP A 63 6.25 -10.07 17.29
CA TRP A 63 5.69 -8.77 17.68
C TRP A 63 6.14 -8.35 19.08
N ALA A 64 6.38 -9.30 20.00
CA ALA A 64 6.99 -9.01 21.30
C ALA A 64 8.42 -8.49 21.14
N LYS A 65 9.22 -9.16 20.30
CA LYS A 65 10.58 -8.70 19.95
C LYS A 65 10.53 -7.31 19.32
N GLN A 66 9.61 -7.06 18.39
CA GLN A 66 9.44 -5.75 17.76
C GLN A 66 9.12 -4.65 18.79
N TYR A 67 8.25 -4.93 19.76
CA TYR A 67 7.92 -3.99 20.83
C TYR A 67 9.14 -3.66 21.69
N LEU A 68 9.89 -4.69 22.11
CA LEU A 68 11.13 -4.52 22.89
C LEU A 68 12.19 -3.71 22.14
N LEU A 69 12.30 -3.90 20.83
CA LEU A 69 13.19 -3.09 19.99
C LEU A 69 12.72 -1.65 19.84
N SER A 70 11.42 -1.38 20.03
CA SER A 70 10.81 -0.04 19.87
C SER A 70 10.71 0.73 21.20
N THR A 71 11.08 0.14 22.33
CA THR A 71 10.88 0.71 23.67
C THR A 71 12.02 0.37 24.65
N GLY A 72 12.36 1.29 25.55
CA GLY A 72 13.48 1.14 26.50
C GLY A 72 14.43 2.32 26.48
N GLU A 73 15.68 2.09 26.87
CA GLU A 73 16.71 3.12 26.99
C GLU A 73 16.96 3.83 25.65
N GLY A 74 16.97 5.17 25.66
CA GLY A 74 17.08 6.00 24.45
C GLY A 74 15.84 6.01 23.56
N LYS A 75 14.71 5.41 23.99
CA LYS A 75 13.45 5.30 23.24
C LYS A 75 12.26 5.60 24.16
N SER A 76 11.05 5.38 23.67
CA SER A 76 9.84 5.45 24.50
C SER A 76 9.93 4.50 25.70
N MET A 77 9.49 4.94 26.88
CA MET A 77 9.42 4.06 28.04
C MET A 77 8.55 2.83 27.77
N ARG A 78 8.95 1.69 28.35
CA ARG A 78 8.18 0.44 28.24
C ARG A 78 6.88 0.58 29.04
N ASN A 79 5.78 0.16 28.46
CA ASN A 79 4.51 0.04 29.15
C ASN A 79 4.47 -1.35 29.84
N PRO A 80 4.44 -1.42 31.19
CA PRO A 80 4.45 -2.71 31.90
C PRO A 80 3.32 -3.64 31.47
N LYS A 81 2.13 -3.10 31.19
CA LYS A 81 0.98 -3.89 30.73
C LYS A 81 1.19 -4.53 29.37
N MET A 82 2.05 -3.97 28.52
CA MET A 82 2.36 -4.59 27.23
C MET A 82 3.28 -5.81 27.41
N LEU A 83 4.18 -5.76 28.38
CA LEU A 83 5.04 -6.90 28.73
C LEU A 83 4.20 -8.03 29.33
N GLU A 84 3.33 -7.69 30.28
CA GLU A 84 2.35 -8.64 30.84
C GLU A 84 1.44 -9.23 29.74
N LEU A 85 1.05 -8.43 28.73
CA LEU A 85 0.18 -8.90 27.65
C LEU A 85 0.91 -9.89 26.76
N ALA A 86 2.17 -9.60 26.42
CA ALA A 86 3.00 -10.52 25.67
C ALA A 86 3.17 -11.85 26.42
N ASP A 87 3.40 -11.80 27.74
CA ASP A 87 3.53 -13.00 28.57
C ASP A 87 2.21 -13.78 28.70
N TRP A 88 1.09 -13.07 28.82
CA TRP A 88 -0.23 -13.70 28.81
C TRP A 88 -0.47 -14.41 27.47
N LEU A 89 -0.20 -13.76 26.35
CA LEU A 89 -0.35 -14.33 25.01
C LEU A 89 0.53 -15.58 24.82
N ARG A 90 1.77 -15.57 25.30
CA ARG A 90 2.67 -16.76 25.27
C ARG A 90 2.09 -17.94 26.02
N LYS A 91 1.48 -17.70 27.20
CA LYS A 91 0.92 -18.74 28.06
C LYS A 91 -0.43 -19.28 27.57
N HIS A 92 -1.12 -18.55 26.71
CA HIS A 92 -2.47 -18.87 26.22
C HIS A 92 -2.53 -19.10 24.70
N ILE A 93 -1.42 -19.54 24.11
CA ILE A 93 -1.42 -20.00 22.71
C ILE A 93 -2.33 -21.24 22.64
N PRO A 94 -3.31 -21.30 21.71
CA PRO A 94 -4.17 -22.47 21.55
C PRO A 94 -3.36 -23.73 21.27
N LEU A 95 -3.71 -24.85 21.91
CA LEU A 95 -3.03 -26.14 21.70
C LEU A 95 -3.11 -26.59 20.24
N GLU A 96 -4.18 -26.23 19.53
CA GLU A 96 -4.33 -26.54 18.11
C GLU A 96 -3.28 -25.85 17.23
N ASP A 97 -2.68 -24.72 17.64
CA ASP A 97 -1.67 -23.98 16.87
C ASP A 97 -0.44 -24.86 16.57
N SER A 98 -0.01 -25.68 17.53
CA SER A 98 1.14 -26.57 17.36
C SER A 98 0.79 -27.87 16.64
N SER A 99 -0.50 -28.24 16.56
CA SER A 99 -0.94 -29.50 15.94
C SER A 99 -0.88 -29.48 14.41
N GLY A 100 -1.03 -28.29 13.80
CA GLY A 100 -1.18 -28.16 12.34
C GLY A 100 -2.43 -28.84 11.78
N ALA A 101 -3.35 -29.28 12.65
CA ALA A 101 -4.60 -29.95 12.29
C ALA A 101 -5.65 -28.96 11.76
N THR A 102 -5.49 -27.66 12.05
CA THR A 102 -6.34 -26.60 11.52
C THR A 102 -5.97 -26.28 10.08
N THR A 103 -6.92 -26.48 9.16
CA THR A 103 -6.77 -26.21 7.74
C THR A 103 -7.12 -24.77 7.36
N GLY A 104 -7.23 -23.85 8.32
CA GLY A 104 -7.72 -22.48 8.08
C GLY A 104 -6.71 -21.55 7.40
N LEU A 105 -7.20 -20.64 6.55
CA LEU A 105 -6.38 -19.58 5.94
C LEU A 105 -6.32 -18.33 6.84
N VAL A 106 -5.14 -17.96 7.33
CA VAL A 106 -4.96 -16.76 8.16
C VAL A 106 -4.47 -15.57 7.33
N HIS A 107 -5.19 -14.46 7.35
CA HIS A 107 -4.79 -13.24 6.65
C HIS A 107 -4.07 -12.24 7.58
N GLY A 108 -2.79 -12.00 7.28
CA GLY A 108 -1.92 -11.15 8.10
C GLY A 108 -2.25 -9.66 8.05
N ASP A 109 -2.92 -9.17 7.00
CA ASP A 109 -3.17 -7.74 6.82
C ASP A 109 -4.63 -7.41 6.46
N PHE A 110 -5.57 -7.88 7.28
CA PHE A 110 -7.00 -7.68 7.04
C PHE A 110 -7.52 -6.45 7.78
N ARG A 111 -7.81 -5.38 7.05
CA ARG A 111 -8.29 -4.08 7.58
C ARG A 111 -9.39 -3.50 6.68
N ILE A 112 -10.20 -2.58 7.21
CA ILE A 112 -11.33 -1.95 6.48
C ILE A 112 -10.89 -1.27 5.19
N ASP A 113 -9.74 -0.59 5.23
CA ASP A 113 -9.12 0.10 4.10
C ASP A 113 -8.64 -0.86 3.00
N ASN A 114 -8.59 -2.17 3.29
CA ASN A 114 -8.17 -3.24 2.41
C ASN A 114 -9.30 -4.22 2.07
N VAL A 115 -10.57 -3.89 2.36
CA VAL A 115 -11.72 -4.77 2.14
C VAL A 115 -12.75 -4.07 1.24
N VAL A 116 -13.24 -4.81 0.24
CA VAL A 116 -14.40 -4.44 -0.58
C VAL A 116 -15.64 -5.11 0.03
N PHE A 117 -16.64 -4.31 0.42
CA PHE A 117 -17.80 -4.81 1.16
C PHE A 117 -18.93 -5.29 0.23
N HIS A 118 -19.42 -6.52 0.48
CA HIS A 118 -20.68 -7.04 -0.09
C HIS A 118 -21.88 -6.30 0.54
N PRO A 119 -22.95 -6.01 -0.21
CA PRO A 119 -24.04 -5.18 0.32
C PRO A 119 -24.86 -5.82 1.48
N ILE A 120 -24.89 -7.16 1.67
CA ILE A 120 -25.86 -7.84 2.59
C ILE A 120 -25.36 -9.25 3.10
N GLU A 121 -25.19 -9.45 4.44
CA GLU A 121 -25.35 -10.66 5.34
C GLU A 121 -24.40 -11.91 5.53
N GLY A 122 -24.46 -12.55 6.74
CA GLY A 122 -23.59 -13.66 7.28
C GLY A 122 -24.07 -14.46 8.56
N ARG A 123 -23.28 -15.48 9.02
CA ARG A 123 -23.53 -16.45 10.15
C ARG A 123 -22.32 -16.60 11.15
N PRO A 124 -22.44 -17.25 12.35
CA PRO A 124 -21.43 -17.18 13.45
C PRO A 124 -20.48 -18.40 13.67
N TRP A 125 -19.33 -18.13 14.33
CA TRP A 125 -18.17 -19.02 14.68
C TRP A 125 -17.96 -19.09 16.23
N PRO A 126 -17.15 -20.01 16.81
CA PRO A 126 -17.05 -20.25 18.24
C PRO A 126 -16.26 -19.17 19.02
N VAL A 127 -16.68 -18.95 20.26
CA VAL A 127 -16.45 -17.75 21.09
C VAL A 127 -15.18 -17.84 21.96
N ASP A 128 -14.69 -19.04 22.21
CA ASP A 128 -13.57 -19.35 23.11
C ASP A 128 -12.22 -18.88 22.56
N GLN A 129 -11.97 -19.05 21.27
CA GLN A 129 -10.73 -18.61 20.62
C GLN A 129 -10.70 -17.10 20.29
N TRP A 130 -11.86 -16.43 20.30
CA TRP A 130 -11.94 -15.01 19.90
C TRP A 130 -11.14 -14.08 20.80
N LYS A 131 -11.04 -14.37 22.11
CA LYS A 131 -10.28 -13.51 23.02
C LYS A 131 -8.81 -13.44 22.59
N PHE A 132 -8.25 -14.58 22.21
CA PHE A 132 -6.89 -14.66 21.69
C PHE A 132 -6.75 -13.81 20.43
N TYR A 133 -7.59 -14.01 19.41
CA TYR A 133 -7.45 -13.31 18.12
C TYR A 133 -7.70 -11.80 18.20
N ILE A 134 -8.65 -11.37 19.04
CA ILE A 134 -8.91 -9.94 19.27
C ILE A 134 -7.74 -9.30 20.02
N ALA A 135 -7.28 -9.93 21.12
CA ALA A 135 -6.13 -9.43 21.86
C ALA A 135 -4.86 -9.40 21.00
N PHE A 136 -4.65 -10.42 20.17
CA PHE A 136 -3.54 -10.52 19.23
C PHE A 136 -3.58 -9.41 18.17
N SER A 137 -4.75 -9.13 17.58
CA SER A 137 -4.91 -8.02 16.63
C SER A 137 -4.60 -6.66 17.28
N LEU A 138 -5.10 -6.42 18.50
CA LEU A 138 -4.85 -5.20 19.24
C LEU A 138 -3.36 -5.08 19.65
N PHE A 139 -2.73 -6.18 20.03
CA PHE A 139 -1.30 -6.28 20.33
C PHE A 139 -0.44 -5.90 19.12
N ARG A 140 -0.76 -6.40 17.92
CA ARG A 140 -0.07 -6.01 16.69
C ARG A 140 -0.21 -4.51 16.40
N GLY A 141 -1.43 -3.98 16.52
CA GLY A 141 -1.69 -2.54 16.38
C GLY A 141 -0.86 -1.71 17.35
N ALA A 142 -0.80 -2.10 18.62
CA ALA A 142 0.02 -1.45 19.63
C ALA A 142 1.52 -1.46 19.26
N SER A 143 2.06 -2.60 18.84
CA SER A 143 3.47 -2.72 18.43
C SER A 143 3.83 -1.85 17.22
N ILE A 144 2.92 -1.71 16.25
CA ILE A 144 3.11 -0.83 15.09
C ILE A 144 3.17 0.63 15.54
N TYR A 145 2.17 1.08 16.30
CA TYR A 145 2.10 2.47 16.74
C TYR A 145 3.23 2.83 17.70
N ALA A 146 3.68 1.90 18.55
CA ALA A 146 4.87 2.07 19.38
C ALA A 146 6.13 2.29 18.52
N GLY A 147 6.31 1.50 17.45
CA GLY A 147 7.41 1.68 16.50
C GLY A 147 7.36 3.02 15.75
N VAL A 148 6.17 3.48 15.36
CA VAL A 148 5.98 4.80 14.74
C VAL A 148 6.35 5.93 15.70
N HIS A 149 5.92 5.84 16.97
CA HIS A 149 6.25 6.82 17.98
C HIS A 149 7.75 6.87 18.27
N CYS A 150 8.41 5.71 18.37
CA CYS A 150 9.86 5.63 18.53
C CYS A 150 10.61 6.36 17.41
N ARG A 151 10.21 6.17 16.15
CA ARG A 151 10.79 6.90 15.01
C ARG A 151 10.55 8.41 15.09
N TRP A 152 9.42 8.83 15.64
CA TRP A 152 9.17 10.26 15.86
C TRP A 152 10.10 10.85 16.92
N ILE A 153 10.30 10.15 18.04
CA ILE A 153 11.28 10.57 19.08
C ILE A 153 12.70 10.65 18.49
N MET A 154 13.07 9.70 17.63
CA MET A 154 14.37 9.67 16.95
C MET A 154 14.49 10.67 15.78
N GLY A 155 13.45 11.45 15.48
CA GLY A 155 13.46 12.45 14.41
C GLY A 155 13.39 11.90 12.99
N ASN A 156 13.08 10.62 12.79
CA ASN A 156 13.11 9.93 11.48
C ASN A 156 11.75 9.32 11.07
N ALA A 157 10.64 9.74 11.68
CA ALA A 157 9.31 9.29 11.27
C ALA A 157 8.84 9.93 9.96
N SER A 158 8.48 9.09 8.98
CA SER A 158 7.91 9.51 7.69
C SER A 158 6.59 10.30 7.80
N GLY A 159 5.86 10.17 8.92
CA GLY A 159 4.61 10.88 9.18
C GLY A 159 4.75 12.29 9.77
N GLY A 160 5.98 12.76 10.04
CA GLY A 160 6.23 14.05 10.68
C GLY A 160 5.47 14.23 12.00
N GLU A 161 4.89 15.42 12.22
CA GLU A 161 4.16 15.79 13.44
C GLU A 161 2.97 14.85 13.74
N ARG A 162 2.38 14.21 12.72
CA ARG A 162 1.26 13.26 12.90
C ARG A 162 1.67 12.00 13.67
N ALA A 163 2.96 11.67 13.67
CA ALA A 163 3.51 10.53 14.40
C ALA A 163 3.65 10.80 15.92
N ARG A 164 3.51 12.06 16.35
CA ARG A 164 3.58 12.46 17.77
C ARG A 164 2.60 11.69 18.65
N CYS A 165 1.32 11.65 18.25
CA CYS A 165 0.25 10.97 19.01
C CYS A 165 0.24 9.44 18.83
N ALA A 166 1.24 8.84 18.16
CA ALA A 166 1.28 7.39 17.96
C ALA A 166 1.45 6.63 19.28
N GLY A 167 2.15 7.20 20.27
CA GLY A 167 2.29 6.59 21.60
C GLY A 167 0.94 6.42 22.33
N GLU A 168 0.14 7.47 22.36
CA GLU A 168 -1.21 7.45 22.97
C GLU A 168 -2.14 6.41 22.30
N LYS A 169 -2.02 6.27 20.98
CA LYS A 169 -2.75 5.23 20.23
C LYS A 169 -2.29 3.85 20.66
N ALA A 170 -0.99 3.59 20.74
CA ALA A 170 -0.46 2.31 21.20
C ALA A 170 -1.00 1.94 22.59
N ASP A 171 -1.02 2.89 23.52
CA ASP A 171 -1.57 2.68 24.86
C ASP A 171 -3.08 2.40 24.86
N SER A 172 -3.83 3.06 23.97
CA SER A 172 -5.26 2.78 23.79
C SER A 172 -5.51 1.34 23.33
N PHE A 173 -4.73 0.84 22.38
CA PHE A 173 -4.78 -0.56 21.94
C PHE A 173 -4.46 -1.53 23.09
N ILE A 174 -3.42 -1.24 23.90
CA ILE A 174 -3.04 -2.06 25.06
C ILE A 174 -4.17 -2.12 26.10
N ARG A 175 -4.74 -0.98 26.47
CA ARG A 175 -5.86 -0.93 27.44
C ARG A 175 -7.08 -1.70 26.93
N THR A 176 -7.38 -1.56 25.64
CA THR A 176 -8.52 -2.25 25.02
C THR A 176 -8.29 -3.76 25.00
N ALA A 177 -7.09 -4.23 24.67
CA ALA A 177 -6.75 -5.65 24.68
C ALA A 177 -6.98 -6.28 26.05
N TRP A 178 -6.47 -5.64 27.10
CA TRP A 178 -6.69 -6.09 28.47
C TRP A 178 -8.16 -6.05 28.89
N SER A 179 -8.91 -5.02 28.49
CA SER A 179 -10.35 -4.98 28.75
C SER A 179 -11.05 -6.20 28.14
N PHE A 180 -10.69 -6.62 26.93
CA PHE A 180 -11.28 -7.79 26.27
C PHE A 180 -10.88 -9.13 26.91
N ILE A 181 -9.61 -9.30 27.29
CA ILE A 181 -9.11 -10.52 27.94
C ILE A 181 -9.89 -10.82 29.23
N HIS A 182 -10.17 -9.79 30.03
CA HIS A 182 -10.87 -9.95 31.31
C HIS A 182 -12.39 -10.17 31.18
N ARG A 183 -12.99 -10.02 29.99
CA ARG A 183 -14.43 -10.26 29.83
C ARG A 183 -14.72 -11.75 29.91
N LYS A 184 -15.89 -12.13 30.46
CA LYS A 184 -16.39 -13.52 30.38
C LYS A 184 -16.72 -13.91 28.94
N SER A 185 -17.35 -13.02 28.17
CA SER A 185 -17.66 -13.17 26.74
C SER A 185 -17.08 -12.00 25.93
N VAL A 186 -16.65 -12.24 24.69
CA VAL A 186 -16.23 -11.17 23.76
C VAL A 186 -17.40 -10.36 23.21
N LEU A 187 -18.62 -10.90 23.31
CA LEU A 187 -19.86 -10.20 22.99
C LEU A 187 -20.41 -9.50 24.24
N PRO A 188 -20.93 -8.28 24.12
CA PRO A 188 -21.58 -7.60 25.25
C PRO A 188 -22.80 -8.40 25.73
N GLN A 189 -23.01 -8.43 27.06
CA GLN A 189 -24.14 -9.17 27.66
C GLN A 189 -25.51 -8.59 27.29
N GLN A 190 -25.56 -7.29 26.97
CA GLN A 190 -26.72 -6.64 26.39
C GLN A 190 -26.26 -5.91 25.11
N PRO A 191 -26.83 -6.21 23.93
CA PRO A 191 -26.66 -5.33 22.78
C PRO A 191 -27.26 -3.95 23.11
N PRO A 192 -26.66 -2.83 22.68
CA PRO A 192 -27.23 -1.50 22.93
C PRO A 192 -28.66 -1.41 22.40
N THR A 193 -29.59 -1.01 23.27
CA THR A 193 -30.98 -0.66 22.92
C THR A 193 -30.99 0.73 22.29
N GLU A 194 -31.77 0.95 21.23
CA GLU A 194 -31.73 2.13 20.35
C GLU A 194 -32.05 3.49 21.02
N THR A 195 -32.52 3.51 22.27
CA THR A 195 -33.27 4.64 22.83
C THR A 195 -32.49 5.64 23.71
N SER A 196 -31.18 5.81 23.55
CA SER A 196 -30.42 6.86 24.30
C SER A 196 -29.57 7.80 23.42
N LEU A 197 -29.80 7.82 22.11
CA LEU A 197 -29.04 8.64 21.15
C LEU A 197 -29.40 10.14 21.21
N GLU A 198 -30.57 10.51 21.72
CA GLU A 198 -31.07 11.88 21.62
C GLU A 198 -30.47 12.85 22.66
N ASP A 199 -30.11 12.36 23.85
CA ASP A 199 -29.69 13.24 24.95
C ASP A 199 -28.22 13.71 24.84
N HIS A 200 -27.36 12.98 24.11
CA HIS A 200 -25.93 13.34 24.01
C HIS A 200 -25.59 14.22 22.79
N VAL A 201 -26.46 14.26 21.76
CA VAL A 201 -26.16 14.96 20.49
C VAL A 201 -26.37 16.47 20.61
N ARG A 202 -27.14 16.95 21.59
CA ARG A 202 -27.45 18.39 21.74
C ARG A 202 -26.29 19.28 22.21
N GLN A 203 -25.15 18.72 22.65
CA GLN A 203 -24.08 19.50 23.29
C GLN A 203 -22.91 19.92 22.38
N LEU A 204 -22.83 19.50 21.11
CA LEU A 204 -21.57 19.62 20.33
C LEU A 204 -21.67 20.25 18.92
N GLY A 205 -22.75 20.97 18.60
CA GLY A 205 -22.96 21.52 17.25
C GLY A 205 -23.09 23.03 17.19
N HIS A 206 -21.99 23.77 17.25
CA HIS A 206 -21.92 25.14 16.73
C HIS A 206 -20.58 25.34 16.03
N ASP A 207 -20.59 25.40 14.70
CA ASP A 207 -19.78 26.33 13.90
C ASP A 207 -20.26 26.36 12.43
N SER A 208 -20.28 27.57 11.87
CA SER A 208 -21.05 28.03 10.70
C SER A 208 -20.37 27.80 9.33
N PRO A 209 -21.14 27.86 8.20
CA PRO A 209 -20.66 27.57 6.85
C PRO A 209 -20.27 28.81 6.01
N ASN A 210 -19.49 28.51 4.95
CA ASN A 210 -19.23 29.22 3.68
C ASN A 210 -18.10 30.25 3.55
N GLN A 211 -17.27 30.08 2.50
CA GLN A 211 -17.13 31.07 1.42
C GLN A 211 -16.56 30.47 0.11
N GLY A 212 -16.99 31.04 -1.03
CA GLY A 212 -17.00 30.49 -2.39
C GLY A 212 -15.67 30.11 -3.05
N MET A 213 -15.74 29.06 -3.88
CA MET A 213 -14.74 28.70 -4.90
C MET A 213 -15.45 28.52 -6.25
N PRO A 214 -14.79 28.78 -7.40
CA PRO A 214 -15.40 28.65 -8.73
C PRO A 214 -15.82 27.19 -8.99
N LEU A 215 -16.75 26.98 -9.94
CA LEU A 215 -17.34 25.68 -10.32
C LEU A 215 -16.36 24.54 -10.72
N GLY A 216 -15.04 24.74 -10.63
CA GLY A 216 -14.04 23.69 -10.67
C GLY A 216 -13.37 23.55 -9.31
N GLY A 217 -13.68 22.48 -8.57
CA GLY A 217 -12.94 22.16 -7.35
C GLY A 217 -11.44 22.00 -7.62
N LYS A 218 -10.61 22.12 -6.58
CA LYS A 218 -9.13 21.99 -6.62
C LYS A 218 -8.62 20.71 -7.32
N PHE A 219 -9.48 19.72 -7.50
CA PHE A 219 -9.19 18.41 -8.08
C PHE A 219 -9.96 18.14 -9.39
N VAL A 220 -10.43 19.18 -10.08
CA VAL A 220 -10.99 19.01 -11.42
C VAL A 220 -9.85 19.00 -12.45
N PRO A 221 -9.72 17.95 -13.29
CA PRO A 221 -8.67 17.89 -14.31
C PRO A 221 -8.77 19.05 -15.31
N SER A 222 -7.62 19.59 -15.72
CA SER A 222 -7.56 20.57 -16.82
C SER A 222 -7.98 19.93 -18.15
N GLU A 223 -8.35 20.75 -19.14
CA GLU A 223 -8.71 20.26 -20.47
C GLU A 223 -7.57 19.43 -21.11
N LYS A 224 -6.31 19.84 -20.88
CA LYS A 224 -5.11 19.11 -21.29
C LYS A 224 -5.10 17.70 -20.69
N VAL A 225 -5.33 17.58 -19.38
CA VAL A 225 -5.37 16.28 -18.69
C VAL A 225 -6.55 15.46 -19.16
N GLN A 226 -7.72 16.05 -19.35
CA GLN A 226 -8.90 15.32 -19.81
C GLN A 226 -8.68 14.71 -21.21
N LYS A 227 -8.03 15.44 -22.12
CA LYS A 227 -7.64 14.92 -23.44
C LYS A 227 -6.68 13.73 -23.32
N LEU A 228 -5.68 13.82 -22.44
CA LEU A 228 -4.74 12.72 -22.19
C LEU A 228 -5.42 11.51 -21.54
N ARG A 229 -6.30 11.72 -20.55
CA ARG A 229 -7.10 10.66 -19.92
C ARG A 229 -7.94 9.92 -20.95
N ASN A 230 -8.59 10.64 -21.86
CA ASN A 230 -9.43 10.04 -22.90
C ASN A 230 -8.60 9.22 -23.89
N LYS A 231 -7.48 9.77 -24.37
CA LYS A 231 -6.54 9.02 -25.25
C LYS A 231 -6.02 7.76 -24.56
N LEU A 232 -5.58 7.90 -23.32
CA LEU A 232 -5.02 6.80 -22.54
C LEU A 232 -6.07 5.71 -22.29
N THR A 233 -7.28 6.09 -21.87
CA THR A 233 -8.39 5.14 -21.65
C THR A 233 -8.70 4.37 -22.94
N LYS A 234 -8.80 5.07 -24.06
CA LYS A 234 -9.04 4.45 -25.37
C LYS A 234 -7.91 3.50 -25.76
N PHE A 235 -6.65 3.88 -25.56
CA PHE A 235 -5.51 3.02 -25.82
C PHE A 235 -5.55 1.75 -24.96
N MET A 236 -5.91 1.87 -23.68
CA MET A 236 -6.05 0.72 -22.79
C MET A 236 -7.11 -0.26 -23.31
N GLU A 237 -8.29 0.26 -23.67
CA GLU A 237 -9.43 -0.51 -24.18
C GLU A 237 -9.14 -1.19 -25.53
N ASP A 238 -8.58 -0.44 -26.48
CA ASP A 238 -8.38 -0.91 -27.85
C ASP A 238 -7.16 -1.83 -27.99
N HIS A 239 -6.15 -1.67 -27.13
CA HIS A 239 -4.83 -2.26 -27.37
C HIS A 239 -4.26 -3.09 -26.22
N ILE A 240 -4.45 -2.68 -24.97
CA ILE A 240 -3.82 -3.33 -23.81
C ILE A 240 -4.71 -4.45 -23.26
N TYR A 241 -5.95 -4.15 -22.84
CA TYR A 241 -6.86 -5.13 -22.25
C TYR A 241 -7.06 -6.38 -23.12
N PRO A 242 -7.21 -6.28 -24.45
CA PRO A 242 -7.35 -7.47 -25.30
C PRO A 242 -6.12 -8.40 -25.31
N ARG A 243 -4.94 -7.90 -24.93
CA ARG A 243 -3.66 -8.65 -24.98
C ARG A 243 -3.18 -9.15 -23.62
N GLU A 244 -3.80 -8.74 -22.53
CA GLU A 244 -3.34 -9.08 -21.18
C GLU A 244 -3.19 -10.59 -20.96
N ASN A 245 -4.14 -11.37 -21.46
CA ASN A 245 -4.09 -12.83 -21.35
C ASN A 245 -2.84 -13.43 -22.01
N GLU A 246 -2.38 -12.89 -23.14
CA GLU A 246 -1.15 -13.35 -23.80
C GLU A 246 0.10 -12.95 -23.00
N PHE A 247 0.11 -11.75 -22.44
CA PHE A 247 1.20 -11.32 -21.55
C PHE A 247 1.29 -12.18 -20.28
N TYR A 248 0.14 -12.52 -19.68
CA TYR A 248 0.10 -13.43 -18.53
C TYR A 248 0.58 -14.84 -18.87
N LYS A 249 0.25 -15.37 -20.06
CA LYS A 249 0.79 -16.67 -20.51
C LYS A 249 2.31 -16.65 -20.61
N LEU A 250 2.91 -15.60 -21.19
CA LEU A 250 4.36 -15.47 -21.25
C LEU A 250 4.97 -15.40 -19.84
N ALA A 251 4.39 -14.60 -18.95
CA ALA A 251 4.86 -14.39 -17.58
C ALA A 251 4.82 -15.66 -16.71
N GLN A 252 3.90 -16.57 -17.00
CA GLN A 252 3.77 -17.87 -16.32
C GLN A 252 4.61 -18.98 -16.98
N SER A 253 5.21 -18.71 -18.14
CA SER A 253 6.02 -19.67 -18.88
C SER A 253 7.48 -19.69 -18.41
N THR A 254 8.25 -20.65 -18.93
CA THR A 254 9.71 -20.69 -18.80
C THR A 254 10.39 -19.50 -19.47
N MET A 255 9.71 -18.83 -20.41
CA MET A 255 10.19 -17.67 -21.17
C MET A 255 9.84 -16.32 -20.52
N ARG A 256 9.39 -16.31 -19.25
CA ARG A 256 8.95 -15.11 -18.50
C ARG A 256 9.90 -13.93 -18.45
N TRP A 257 11.18 -14.13 -18.76
CA TRP A 257 12.21 -13.07 -18.79
C TRP A 257 12.49 -12.54 -20.20
N THR A 258 11.74 -12.99 -21.20
CA THR A 258 11.83 -12.47 -22.56
C THR A 258 10.78 -11.39 -22.81
N VAL A 259 11.07 -10.50 -23.76
CA VAL A 259 10.15 -9.43 -24.13
C VAL A 259 9.13 -9.97 -25.13
N HIS A 260 7.84 -9.77 -24.87
CA HIS A 260 6.80 -10.16 -25.80
C HIS A 260 6.84 -9.26 -27.06
N PRO A 261 6.82 -9.79 -28.29
CA PRO A 261 6.90 -8.97 -29.51
C PRO A 261 5.79 -7.91 -29.62
N ASP A 262 4.58 -8.24 -29.14
CA ASP A 262 3.48 -7.26 -29.14
C ASP A 262 3.67 -6.15 -28.12
N GLU A 263 4.44 -6.36 -27.04
CA GLU A 263 4.76 -5.28 -26.10
C GLU A 263 5.57 -4.19 -26.81
N GLU A 264 6.57 -4.56 -27.61
CA GLU A 264 7.36 -3.61 -28.41
C GLU A 264 6.49 -2.87 -29.45
N LYS A 265 5.56 -3.58 -30.10
CA LYS A 265 4.60 -2.94 -31.02
C LYS A 265 3.72 -1.91 -30.30
N LEU A 266 3.28 -2.22 -29.08
CA LEU A 266 2.47 -1.30 -28.27
C LEU A 266 3.27 -0.09 -27.82
N LYS A 267 4.55 -0.25 -27.43
CA LYS A 267 5.43 0.88 -27.11
C LYS A 267 5.58 1.83 -28.29
N GLU A 268 5.82 1.30 -29.49
CA GLU A 268 5.94 2.11 -30.71
C GLU A 268 4.62 2.82 -31.06
N LEU A 269 3.47 2.19 -30.81
CA LEU A 269 2.17 2.85 -30.98
C LEU A 269 1.94 3.95 -29.93
N ALA A 270 2.27 3.69 -28.66
CA ALA A 270 2.17 4.67 -27.58
C ALA A 270 3.03 5.91 -27.85
N LYS A 271 4.25 5.73 -28.37
CA LYS A 271 5.13 6.84 -28.83
C LYS A 271 4.44 7.68 -29.91
N LYS A 272 3.87 7.05 -30.94
CA LYS A 272 3.15 7.74 -32.03
C LYS A 272 1.94 8.53 -31.55
N GLU A 273 1.26 8.06 -30.50
CA GLU A 273 0.09 8.75 -29.93
C GLU A 273 0.43 9.84 -28.91
N GLY A 274 1.71 9.96 -28.55
CA GLY A 274 2.20 10.90 -27.53
C GLY A 274 1.93 10.43 -26.09
N LEU A 275 1.76 9.13 -25.88
CA LEU A 275 1.53 8.50 -24.58
C LEU A 275 2.84 7.92 -24.00
N TRP A 276 3.95 8.65 -24.12
CA TRP A 276 5.28 8.17 -23.76
C TRP A 276 5.97 9.09 -22.77
N ASN A 277 6.69 8.53 -21.79
CA ASN A 277 7.41 9.29 -20.76
C ASN A 277 6.52 10.31 -20.03
N LEU A 278 5.26 9.96 -19.77
CA LEU A 278 4.24 10.87 -19.21
C LEU A 278 4.57 11.37 -17.80
N TRP A 279 5.53 10.73 -17.12
CA TRP A 279 5.95 11.02 -15.76
C TRP A 279 6.91 12.21 -15.65
N ILE A 280 7.57 12.63 -16.74
CA ILE A 280 8.65 13.63 -16.69
C ILE A 280 8.07 15.01 -16.35
N PRO A 281 8.45 15.62 -15.21
CA PRO A 281 8.01 16.96 -14.87
C PRO A 281 8.74 18.04 -15.68
N PHE A 282 8.13 19.22 -15.77
CA PHE A 282 8.62 20.32 -16.62
C PHE A 282 10.05 20.78 -16.29
N ASP A 283 10.41 20.82 -15.00
CA ASP A 283 11.73 21.24 -14.52
C ASP A 283 12.85 20.27 -14.96
N CYS A 284 12.60 18.96 -14.84
CA CYS A 284 13.54 17.92 -15.23
C CYS A 284 13.71 17.88 -16.76
N ALA A 285 12.62 18.07 -17.50
CA ALA A 285 12.67 18.18 -18.96
C ALA A 285 13.53 19.37 -19.41
N ALA A 286 13.42 20.53 -18.74
CA ALA A 286 14.22 21.72 -19.08
C ALA A 286 15.73 21.48 -18.89
N ARG A 287 16.12 20.87 -17.76
CA ARG A 287 17.51 20.51 -17.48
C ARG A 287 18.07 19.52 -18.52
N ALA A 288 17.31 18.48 -18.86
CA ALA A 288 17.71 17.51 -19.87
C ALA A 288 17.93 18.19 -21.24
N ARG A 289 17.06 19.14 -21.62
CA ARG A 289 17.23 19.94 -22.83
C ARG A 289 18.54 20.70 -22.84
N GLU A 290 18.91 21.31 -21.72
CA GLU A 290 20.15 22.08 -21.65
C GLU A 290 21.40 21.20 -21.73
N LEU A 291 21.50 20.18 -20.86
CA LEU A 291 22.72 19.38 -20.69
C LEU A 291 22.94 18.34 -21.78
N VAL A 292 21.87 17.76 -22.33
CA VAL A 292 21.97 16.66 -23.30
C VAL A 292 21.68 17.16 -24.71
N PHE A 293 20.75 18.12 -24.85
CA PHE A 293 20.23 18.55 -26.15
C PHE A 293 20.57 20.01 -26.53
N GLY A 294 21.29 20.75 -25.67
CA GLY A 294 21.54 22.20 -25.80
C GLY A 294 22.85 22.57 -26.49
N SER A 295 23.66 21.59 -26.92
CA SER A 295 24.90 21.87 -27.64
C SER A 295 24.60 22.31 -29.08
N ARG A 296 24.84 23.59 -29.38
CA ARG A 296 24.56 24.33 -30.63
C ARG A 296 25.10 23.70 -31.94
N ASN A 297 25.77 22.56 -31.90
CA ASN A 297 26.42 21.93 -33.06
C ASN A 297 25.95 20.51 -33.41
N SER A 298 24.90 20.01 -32.79
CA SER A 298 24.34 18.71 -33.20
C SER A 298 23.20 18.90 -34.20
N ARG A 299 23.45 18.51 -35.47
CA ARG A 299 22.42 18.14 -36.46
C ARG A 299 21.67 16.87 -36.01
N VAL A 300 21.14 16.88 -34.81
CA VAL A 300 20.41 15.76 -34.22
C VAL A 300 18.94 16.14 -34.28
N ASN A 301 18.20 15.35 -35.05
CA ASN A 301 16.82 15.57 -35.51
C ASN A 301 15.89 16.17 -34.44
N ASN A 302 14.95 17.00 -34.90
CA ASN A 302 13.82 17.58 -34.14
C ASN A 302 12.93 16.56 -33.38
N ASP A 303 13.30 15.28 -33.33
CA ASP A 303 12.50 14.16 -32.81
C ASP A 303 12.66 13.97 -31.29
N PHE A 304 13.76 14.44 -30.68
CA PHE A 304 14.06 14.22 -29.25
C PHE A 304 13.18 15.04 -28.29
N GLY A 305 12.51 16.10 -28.77
CA GLY A 305 11.53 16.84 -27.98
C GLY A 305 10.35 15.97 -27.52
N SER A 306 10.05 14.91 -28.27
CA SER A 306 8.99 13.93 -27.95
C SER A 306 9.33 13.03 -26.75
N LEU A 307 10.63 12.77 -26.50
CA LEU A 307 11.07 11.90 -25.42
C LEU A 307 10.97 12.53 -24.03
N LEU A 308 10.80 13.85 -23.94
CA LEU A 308 10.72 14.56 -22.66
C LEU A 308 9.30 14.63 -22.07
N GLY A 309 8.38 13.86 -22.63
CA GLY A 309 7.02 13.70 -22.12
C GLY A 309 6.16 14.95 -22.26
N ALA A 310 4.97 14.88 -21.65
CA ALA A 310 3.96 15.93 -21.76
C ALA A 310 4.17 17.13 -20.81
N GLY A 311 5.22 17.11 -19.98
CA GLY A 311 5.50 18.13 -18.97
C GLY A 311 4.32 18.33 -18.02
N LEU A 312 4.03 17.29 -17.23
CA LEU A 312 2.90 17.26 -16.30
C LEU A 312 3.36 17.63 -14.89
N SER A 313 2.49 18.27 -14.12
CA SER A 313 2.64 18.31 -12.68
C SER A 313 2.33 16.95 -12.04
N ASN A 314 2.75 16.74 -10.79
CA ASN A 314 2.47 15.49 -10.07
C ASN A 314 0.97 15.18 -9.97
N LEU A 315 0.13 16.21 -9.80
CA LEU A 315 -1.33 16.02 -9.75
C LEU A 315 -1.89 15.59 -11.11
N GLU A 316 -1.44 16.22 -12.19
CA GLU A 316 -1.86 15.89 -13.55
C GLU A 316 -1.43 14.47 -13.95
N TYR A 317 -0.20 14.07 -13.61
CA TYR A 317 0.30 12.72 -13.81
C TYR A 317 -0.45 11.69 -12.96
N GLY A 318 -0.83 12.05 -11.72
CA GLY A 318 -1.62 11.19 -10.83
C GLY A 318 -2.94 10.71 -11.45
N TYR A 319 -3.62 11.55 -12.22
CA TYR A 319 -4.82 11.15 -12.96
C TYR A 319 -4.56 10.12 -14.07
N LEU A 320 -3.35 10.07 -14.61
CA LEU A 320 -2.96 9.11 -15.64
C LEU A 320 -2.48 7.80 -14.99
N CYS A 321 -1.77 7.88 -13.86
CA CYS A 321 -1.38 6.72 -13.06
C CYS A 321 -2.58 5.87 -12.64
N GLU A 322 -3.70 6.50 -12.27
CA GLU A 322 -4.95 5.80 -11.95
C GLU A 322 -5.44 4.91 -13.10
N ILE A 323 -5.37 5.39 -14.35
CA ILE A 323 -5.78 4.64 -15.53
C ILE A 323 -4.76 3.55 -15.87
N MET A 324 -3.46 3.86 -15.87
CA MET A 324 -2.41 2.87 -16.14
C MET A 324 -2.40 1.76 -15.09
N GLY A 325 -2.69 2.09 -13.82
CA GLY A 325 -2.74 1.15 -12.70
C GLY A 325 -3.86 0.10 -12.81
N ARG A 326 -4.79 0.24 -13.76
CA ARG A 326 -5.82 -0.77 -14.06
C ARG A 326 -5.24 -2.01 -14.76
N SER A 327 -4.00 -1.95 -15.25
CA SER A 327 -3.28 -3.08 -15.84
C SER A 327 -1.84 -3.14 -15.33
N VAL A 328 -1.37 -4.32 -14.95
CA VAL A 328 0.04 -4.50 -14.54
C VAL A 328 1.02 -4.26 -15.70
N TRP A 329 0.55 -4.38 -16.95
CA TRP A 329 1.36 -4.29 -18.16
C TRP A 329 1.46 -2.85 -18.70
N ALA A 330 0.45 -2.02 -18.43
CA ALA A 330 0.33 -0.68 -19.01
C ALA A 330 1.51 0.27 -18.70
N PRO A 331 2.00 0.38 -17.45
CA PRO A 331 3.09 1.31 -17.14
C PRO A 331 4.33 1.09 -18.02
N GLN A 332 4.68 -0.17 -18.32
CA GLN A 332 5.83 -0.48 -19.16
C GLN A 332 5.62 -0.08 -20.64
N ILE A 333 4.40 -0.20 -21.14
CA ILE A 333 4.02 0.18 -22.51
C ILE A 333 4.11 1.71 -22.73
N PHE A 334 3.92 2.50 -21.68
CA PHE A 334 4.00 3.97 -21.73
C PHE A 334 5.35 4.53 -21.23
N ASN A 335 6.31 3.65 -20.91
CA ASN A 335 7.60 3.97 -20.26
C ASN A 335 7.47 4.70 -18.91
N CYS A 336 6.42 4.33 -18.17
CA CYS A 336 6.04 4.82 -16.85
C CYS A 336 6.20 3.76 -15.74
N GLY A 337 6.80 2.60 -16.06
CA GLY A 337 6.97 1.48 -15.14
C GLY A 337 8.16 1.62 -14.19
N ALA A 338 7.97 1.19 -12.95
CA ALA A 338 9.07 0.99 -11.99
C ALA A 338 9.91 -0.26 -12.36
N PRO A 339 11.20 -0.31 -12.00
CA PRO A 339 11.97 0.72 -11.28
C PRO A 339 12.55 1.83 -12.17
N ASP A 340 12.36 1.75 -13.49
CA ASP A 340 13.05 2.61 -14.46
C ASP A 340 12.73 4.09 -14.32
N THR A 341 11.48 4.46 -14.02
CA THR A 341 11.12 5.86 -13.78
C THR A 341 11.95 6.49 -12.67
N GLY A 342 12.10 5.82 -11.53
CA GLY A 342 12.94 6.29 -10.43
C GLY A 342 14.42 6.40 -10.81
N ASN A 343 14.94 5.43 -11.56
CA ASN A 343 16.33 5.46 -12.03
C ASN A 343 16.56 6.58 -13.05
N MET A 344 15.63 6.81 -13.97
CA MET A 344 15.66 7.93 -14.90
C MET A 344 15.59 9.27 -14.17
N GLU A 345 14.79 9.40 -13.10
CA GLU A 345 14.75 10.60 -12.24
C GLU A 345 16.10 10.88 -11.58
N VAL A 346 16.79 9.85 -11.07
CA VAL A 346 18.13 9.99 -10.49
C VAL A 346 19.11 10.52 -11.54
N LEU A 347 19.12 9.93 -12.74
CA LEU A 347 20.01 10.39 -13.81
C LEU A 347 19.66 11.80 -14.28
N LEU A 348 18.38 12.15 -14.40
CA LEU A 348 17.93 13.50 -14.77
C LEU A 348 18.41 14.56 -13.77
N ARG A 349 18.31 14.28 -12.48
CA ARG A 349 18.67 15.23 -11.42
C ARG A 349 20.18 15.30 -11.17
N TYR A 350 20.86 14.15 -11.15
CA TYR A 350 22.22 14.04 -10.62
C TYR A 350 23.26 13.53 -11.62
N GLY A 351 22.84 12.99 -12.77
CA GLY A 351 23.75 12.51 -13.80
C GLY A 351 24.58 13.63 -14.42
N ASN A 352 25.83 13.32 -14.78
CA ASN A 352 26.62 14.17 -15.66
C ASN A 352 26.30 13.90 -17.15
N GLU A 353 26.83 14.71 -18.06
CA GLU A 353 26.56 14.60 -19.50
C GLU A 353 26.86 13.20 -20.07
N VAL A 354 27.99 12.59 -19.65
CA VAL A 354 28.40 11.25 -20.10
C VAL A 354 27.39 10.21 -19.62
N GLN A 355 27.04 10.21 -18.34
CA GLN A 355 26.08 9.29 -17.75
C GLN A 355 24.68 9.45 -18.36
N MET A 356 24.26 10.69 -18.64
CA MET A 356 22.97 10.95 -19.27
C MET A 356 22.93 10.42 -20.71
N LYS A 357 23.98 10.66 -21.52
CA LYS A 357 24.04 10.15 -22.89
C LYS A 357 24.12 8.62 -22.93
N GLU A 358 24.89 8.03 -22.04
CA GLU A 358 25.11 6.58 -22.00
C GLU A 358 23.89 5.82 -21.47
N TRP A 359 23.25 6.32 -20.40
CA TRP A 359 22.22 5.56 -19.67
C TRP A 359 20.83 6.18 -19.76
N LEU A 360 20.70 7.50 -19.59
CA LEU A 360 19.39 8.15 -19.57
C LEU A 360 18.74 8.14 -20.95
N VAL A 361 19.48 8.45 -22.02
CA VAL A 361 18.91 8.50 -23.38
C VAL A 361 18.35 7.13 -23.80
N PRO A 362 19.09 6.00 -23.67
CA PRO A 362 18.52 4.69 -24.01
C PRO A 362 17.32 4.28 -23.14
N LEU A 363 17.27 4.69 -21.86
CA LEU A 363 16.12 4.47 -20.99
C LEU A 363 14.90 5.29 -21.44
N LEU A 364 15.08 6.56 -21.80
CA LEU A 364 14.03 7.43 -22.34
C LEU A 364 13.48 6.92 -23.68
N GLU A 365 14.32 6.29 -24.50
CA GLU A 365 13.92 5.63 -25.75
C GLU A 365 13.23 4.27 -25.53
N GLY A 366 13.33 3.70 -24.32
CA GLY A 366 12.83 2.37 -23.98
C GLY A 366 13.67 1.21 -24.54
N LYS A 367 14.93 1.46 -24.94
CA LYS A 367 15.83 0.45 -25.53
C LYS A 367 16.50 -0.45 -24.48
N ILE A 368 16.65 0.06 -23.26
CA ILE A 368 17.21 -0.69 -22.14
C ILE A 368 16.26 -0.63 -20.94
N ARG A 369 16.52 -1.49 -19.96
CA ARG A 369 15.87 -1.52 -18.65
C ARG A 369 16.93 -1.43 -17.56
N SER A 370 16.51 -1.11 -16.36
CA SER A 370 17.38 -0.90 -15.20
C SER A 370 16.85 -1.65 -13.98
N GLY A 371 17.74 -1.88 -13.02
CA GLY A 371 17.40 -2.38 -11.69
C GLY A 371 17.84 -1.38 -10.63
N PHE A 372 17.20 -1.41 -9.46
CA PHE A 372 17.66 -0.66 -8.29
C PHE A 372 18.01 -1.63 -7.18
N ALA A 373 19.31 -1.73 -6.86
CA ALA A 373 19.83 -2.65 -5.85
C ALA A 373 20.17 -1.86 -4.58
N MET A 374 19.30 -1.95 -3.58
CA MET A 374 19.49 -1.34 -2.26
C MET A 374 19.31 -2.36 -1.13
N THR A 375 18.36 -3.29 -1.26
CA THR A 375 18.06 -4.28 -0.22
C THR A 375 19.12 -5.36 -0.15
N GLU A 376 19.62 -5.63 1.06
CA GLU A 376 20.62 -6.65 1.36
C GLU A 376 19.99 -7.77 2.19
N PRO A 377 20.21 -9.06 1.85
CA PRO A 377 19.54 -10.16 2.52
C PRO A 377 19.99 -10.39 3.97
N GLN A 378 21.18 -9.91 4.34
CA GLN A 378 21.81 -10.21 5.63
C GLN A 378 21.51 -9.18 6.74
N VAL A 379 20.92 -8.03 6.38
CA VAL A 379 20.70 -6.91 7.31
C VAL A 379 19.26 -6.40 7.20
N ALA A 380 18.80 -5.71 8.24
CA ALA A 380 17.47 -5.08 8.22
C ALA A 380 17.48 -3.80 7.37
N SER A 381 17.43 -3.94 6.03
CA SER A 381 17.53 -2.82 5.08
C SER A 381 16.36 -1.81 5.11
N SER A 382 15.34 -2.03 5.94
CA SER A 382 14.31 -1.02 6.21
C SER A 382 14.89 0.22 6.90
N ASP A 383 16.00 0.06 7.63
CA ASP A 383 16.85 1.15 8.09
C ASP A 383 18.10 1.16 7.18
N ALA A 384 18.21 2.20 6.35
CA ALA A 384 19.27 2.32 5.35
C ALA A 384 20.67 2.45 5.98
N THR A 385 20.77 2.77 7.27
CA THR A 385 22.06 2.85 7.98
C THR A 385 22.70 1.49 8.23
N ASN A 386 21.93 0.39 8.07
CA ASN A 386 22.43 -0.98 8.20
C ASN A 386 23.02 -1.56 6.90
N ILE A 387 23.06 -0.81 5.79
CA ILE A 387 23.62 -1.30 4.52
C ILE A 387 25.13 -1.45 4.66
N GLU A 388 25.65 -2.65 4.34
CA GLU A 388 27.05 -3.02 4.59
C GLU A 388 27.86 -3.23 3.30
N CYS A 389 27.26 -3.14 2.11
CA CYS A 389 27.98 -3.24 0.83
C CYS A 389 29.09 -2.18 0.73
N SER A 390 30.34 -2.63 0.80
CA SER A 390 31.51 -1.76 0.76
C SER A 390 31.80 -1.26 -0.66
N ILE A 391 31.97 0.06 -0.81
CA ILE A 391 32.45 0.70 -2.03
C ILE A 391 33.75 1.43 -1.68
N LYS A 392 34.86 1.08 -2.34
CA LYS A 392 36.16 1.75 -2.20
C LYS A 392 36.52 2.42 -3.53
N ARG A 393 37.03 3.65 -3.46
CA ARG A 393 37.48 4.41 -4.63
C ARG A 393 38.91 4.08 -5.00
#